data_AF-A0A432K8W8-F1
#
_entry.id   AF-A0A432K8W8-F1
#
_cell.length_a   1.000
_cell.length_b   1.000
_cell.length_c   1.000
_cell.angle_alpha   90.00
_cell.angle_beta   90.00
_cell.angle_gamma   90.00
#
_symmetry.space_group_name_H-M   'P 1'
#
loop_
_entity.id
_entity.type
_entity.pdbx_description
1 polymer ?
#
loop_
_entity_poly.entity_id
_entity_poly.type
_entity_poly.pdbx_seq_one_letter_code
_entity_poly.pdbx_strand_id
1 'polypeptide(L)'
;MFRKTSSFNQDLSNWNVSNVTEMSGMFYDATAFDQNLGDWNLTNVGSLFEFLTNSGLSVQNYDSSLEGWATNGNIPSDITLSAEGLYYCASAEYRQQLIDDFGWNIMGDETCSLVLNETYPAADTTLVEKDTEIYLTFDQEIEEIDLSGITLKDVSGNAISLSDIYIDSLTLHLVHNGLGSNTYQVEIPESSIISITGKENEAINWSFATQRILSSKDELKSIDHSTYPNPFSDFTTIQFNLTQTQSVNLLIFDLKGQLVRQEQYENLGSDKQSIKFERKGLPAGLYRYQLQSTGGSIGGKMLIE
;
A
#
# COMPACT_ATOMS: atom_id res chain seq x y z
N MET A 1 6.94 31.74 -28.95
CA MET A 1 8.12 32.48 -28.45
C MET A 1 9.32 31.56 -28.27
N PHE A 2 9.14 30.36 -27.70
CA PHE A 2 10.18 29.33 -27.47
C PHE A 2 10.09 28.16 -28.47
N ARG A 3 9.57 28.44 -29.67
CA ARG A 3 9.41 27.43 -30.72
C ARG A 3 10.78 26.90 -31.13
N LYS A 4 10.97 25.58 -31.10
CA LYS A 4 12.19 24.84 -31.46
C LYS A 4 13.42 25.25 -30.62
N THR A 5 13.24 25.80 -29.42
CA THR A 5 14.36 26.08 -28.51
C THR A 5 14.73 24.82 -27.73
N SER A 6 15.44 23.90 -28.38
CA SER A 6 15.75 22.55 -27.87
C SER A 6 16.63 22.49 -26.61
N SER A 7 17.08 23.62 -26.08
CA SER A 7 17.92 23.69 -24.86
C SER A 7 17.36 24.63 -23.80
N PHE A 8 16.19 25.24 -24.02
CA PHE A 8 15.60 26.19 -23.08
C PHE A 8 14.78 25.44 -22.03
N ASN A 9 15.18 25.56 -20.76
CA ASN A 9 14.47 25.01 -19.60
C ASN A 9 14.64 25.91 -18.38
N GLN A 10 14.30 27.19 -18.52
CA GLN A 10 14.39 28.14 -17.41
C GLN A 10 13.03 28.30 -16.76
N ASP A 11 13.02 28.52 -15.44
CA ASP A 11 11.80 28.75 -14.67
C ASP A 11 11.00 29.95 -15.24
N LEU A 12 9.73 29.70 -15.54
CA LEU A 12 8.77 30.69 -16.04
C LEU A 12 7.57 30.89 -15.11
N SER A 13 7.61 30.37 -13.87
CA SER A 13 6.52 30.50 -12.89
C SER A 13 6.10 31.95 -12.64
N ASN A 14 7.07 32.87 -12.66
CA ASN A 14 6.84 34.30 -12.41
C ASN A 14 6.44 35.11 -13.66
N TRP A 15 6.27 34.48 -14.83
CA TRP A 15 5.87 35.19 -16.03
C TRP A 15 4.40 35.58 -15.99
N ASN A 16 4.14 36.88 -16.05
CA ASN A 16 2.79 37.40 -16.17
C ASN A 16 2.31 37.33 -17.63
N VAL A 17 1.49 36.33 -17.93
CA VAL A 17 0.88 36.13 -19.26
C VAL A 17 -0.59 36.57 -19.35
N SER A 18 -1.11 37.24 -18.32
CA SER A 18 -2.53 37.59 -18.21
C SER A 18 -3.09 38.43 -19.37
N ASN A 19 -2.25 39.18 -20.09
CA ASN A 19 -2.68 39.99 -21.24
C ASN A 19 -2.37 39.36 -22.60
N VAL A 20 -1.79 38.15 -22.62
CA VAL A 20 -1.43 37.48 -23.87
C VAL A 20 -2.67 36.88 -24.49
N THR A 21 -2.95 37.21 -25.74
CA THR A 21 -4.14 36.73 -26.46
C THR A 21 -3.85 35.57 -27.43
N GLU A 22 -2.59 35.38 -27.80
CA GLU A 22 -2.15 34.39 -28.77
C GLU A 22 -0.90 33.67 -28.25
N MET A 23 -1.01 32.35 -28.08
CA MET A 23 0.07 31.49 -27.57
C MET A 23 0.37 30.32 -28.52
N SER A 24 -0.23 30.29 -29.71
CA SER A 24 -0.06 29.19 -30.65
C SER A 24 1.43 28.95 -30.96
N GLY A 25 1.85 27.69 -30.88
CA GLY A 25 3.23 27.28 -31.14
C GLY A 25 4.28 27.80 -30.16
N MET A 26 3.90 28.25 -28.95
CA MET A 26 4.87 28.88 -28.04
C MET A 26 6.01 27.96 -27.63
N PHE A 27 5.74 26.68 -27.35
CA PHE A 27 6.72 25.66 -26.97
C PHE A 27 6.80 24.49 -27.96
N TYR A 28 6.28 24.67 -29.18
CA TYR A 28 6.37 23.68 -30.25
C TYR A 28 7.83 23.22 -30.47
N ASP A 29 8.11 21.92 -30.41
CA ASP A 29 9.45 21.30 -30.49
C ASP A 29 10.47 21.86 -29.46
N ALA A 30 10.03 22.41 -28.33
CA ALA A 30 10.92 22.84 -27.24
C ALA A 30 11.32 21.63 -26.37
N THR A 31 12.09 20.71 -26.94
CA THR A 31 12.35 19.36 -26.40
C THR A 31 13.04 19.28 -25.04
N ALA A 32 13.62 20.38 -24.54
CA ALA A 32 14.22 20.43 -23.20
C ALA A 32 13.35 21.18 -22.17
N PHE A 33 12.27 21.81 -22.61
CA PHE A 33 11.43 22.63 -21.75
C PHE A 33 10.57 21.74 -20.85
N ASP A 34 10.78 21.83 -19.54
CA ASP A 34 10.14 20.98 -18.53
C ASP A 34 9.87 21.80 -17.26
N GLN A 35 8.86 22.68 -17.34
CA GLN A 35 8.45 23.54 -16.23
C GLN A 35 6.93 23.50 -16.07
N ASN A 36 6.46 23.62 -14.84
CA ASN A 36 5.04 23.75 -14.53
C ASN A 36 4.48 25.09 -15.05
N LEU A 37 3.34 25.04 -15.73
CA LEU A 37 2.62 26.18 -16.29
C LEU A 37 1.24 26.43 -15.62
N GLY A 38 0.89 25.67 -14.59
CA GLY A 38 -0.44 25.68 -13.96
C GLY A 38 -0.82 27.01 -13.29
N ASP A 39 0.17 27.83 -12.94
CA ASP A 39 -0.03 29.15 -12.34
C ASP A 39 -0.30 30.25 -13.38
N TRP A 40 -0.19 29.95 -14.67
CA TRP A 40 -0.39 30.94 -15.72
C TRP A 40 -1.87 31.32 -15.86
N ASN A 41 -2.14 32.62 -15.87
CA ASN A 41 -3.47 33.15 -16.17
C ASN A 41 -3.69 33.18 -17.69
N LEU A 42 -4.57 32.31 -18.18
CA LEU A 42 -4.88 32.13 -19.60
C LEU A 42 -6.19 32.80 -20.02
N THR A 43 -6.89 33.53 -19.14
CA THR A 43 -8.25 34.04 -19.37
C THR A 43 -8.44 34.81 -20.69
N ASN A 44 -7.38 35.47 -21.20
CA ASN A 44 -7.44 36.25 -22.44
C ASN A 44 -6.96 35.50 -23.69
N VAL A 45 -6.51 34.25 -23.57
CA VAL A 45 -5.96 33.47 -24.68
C VAL A 45 -7.09 32.96 -25.58
N GLY A 46 -6.96 33.18 -26.88
CA GLY A 46 -7.92 32.70 -27.88
C GLY A 46 -7.55 31.35 -28.52
N SER A 47 -6.30 30.90 -28.41
CA SER A 47 -5.81 29.66 -29.00
C SER A 47 -4.54 29.13 -28.32
N LEU A 48 -4.51 27.82 -28.07
CA LEU A 48 -3.33 27.04 -27.66
C LEU A 48 -2.96 26.00 -28.75
N PHE A 49 -3.26 26.30 -30.02
CA PHE A 49 -2.92 25.43 -31.14
C PHE A 49 -1.40 25.24 -31.26
N GLU A 50 -0.92 24.00 -31.40
CA GLU A 50 0.51 23.65 -31.39
C GLU A 50 1.29 24.15 -30.15
N PHE A 51 0.62 24.57 -29.07
CA PHE A 51 1.27 25.22 -27.93
C PHE A 51 2.35 24.34 -27.30
N LEU A 52 2.06 23.05 -27.09
CA LEU A 52 2.92 22.08 -26.42
C LEU A 52 3.39 20.91 -27.30
N THR A 53 2.97 20.86 -28.57
CA THR A 53 3.34 19.79 -29.52
C THR A 53 4.86 19.53 -29.52
N ASN A 54 5.26 18.29 -29.24
CA ASN A 54 6.63 17.80 -29.15
C ASN A 54 7.53 18.60 -28.18
N SER A 55 6.95 19.25 -27.18
CA SER A 55 7.70 19.87 -26.11
C SER A 55 8.30 18.82 -25.16
N GLY A 56 9.28 19.22 -24.36
CA GLY A 56 9.95 18.34 -23.40
C GLY A 56 9.24 18.21 -22.05
N LEU A 57 7.97 18.62 -21.96
CA LEU A 57 7.25 18.66 -20.68
C LEU A 57 7.16 17.23 -20.11
N SER A 58 7.69 17.04 -18.90
CA SER A 58 7.51 15.79 -18.19
C SER A 58 6.03 15.57 -17.83
N VAL A 59 5.66 14.31 -17.61
CA VAL A 59 4.34 13.92 -17.10
C VAL A 59 3.97 14.74 -15.87
N GLN A 60 4.86 14.81 -14.87
CA GLN A 60 4.63 15.56 -13.63
C GLN A 60 4.29 17.03 -13.89
N ASN A 61 5.04 17.71 -14.75
CA ASN A 61 4.81 19.12 -15.04
C ASN A 61 3.59 19.35 -15.94
N TYR A 62 3.26 18.41 -16.83
CA TYR A 62 2.04 18.47 -17.62
C TYR A 62 0.80 18.26 -16.74
N ASP A 63 0.82 17.25 -15.86
CA ASP A 63 -0.24 17.00 -14.89
C ASP A 63 -0.48 18.20 -13.98
N SER A 64 0.60 18.76 -13.40
CA SER A 64 0.52 19.97 -12.58
C SER A 64 -0.05 21.16 -13.35
N SER A 65 0.22 21.25 -14.66
CA SER A 65 -0.29 22.32 -15.49
C SER A 65 -1.79 22.18 -15.74
N LEU A 66 -2.24 20.97 -16.08
CA LEU A 66 -3.66 20.66 -16.30
C LEU A 66 -4.49 20.86 -15.01
N GLU A 67 -3.98 20.40 -13.87
CA GLU A 67 -4.58 20.64 -12.54
C GLU A 67 -4.69 22.14 -12.23
N GLY A 68 -3.58 22.88 -12.38
CA GLY A 68 -3.56 24.31 -12.11
C GLY A 68 -4.56 25.09 -12.98
N TRP A 69 -4.66 24.75 -14.27
CA TRP A 69 -5.63 25.36 -15.19
C TRP A 69 -7.08 25.04 -14.82
N ALA A 70 -7.37 23.78 -14.45
CA ALA A 70 -8.72 23.36 -14.07
C ALA A 70 -9.19 23.98 -12.75
N THR A 71 -8.28 24.17 -11.78
CA THR A 71 -8.61 24.56 -10.41
C THR A 71 -8.53 26.07 -10.14
N ASN A 72 -7.61 26.79 -10.81
CA ASN A 72 -7.38 28.21 -10.52
C ASN A 72 -8.37 29.16 -11.21
N GLY A 73 -9.28 28.65 -12.06
CA GLY A 73 -10.38 29.42 -12.68
C GLY A 73 -9.97 30.54 -13.64
N ASN A 74 -8.67 30.69 -13.92
CA ASN A 74 -8.11 31.74 -14.79
C ASN A 74 -7.89 31.22 -16.21
N ILE A 75 -8.91 30.62 -16.81
CA ILE A 75 -8.82 29.97 -18.12
C ILE A 75 -9.91 30.43 -19.09
N PRO A 76 -9.66 30.36 -20.40
CA PRO A 76 -10.68 30.62 -21.41
C PRO A 76 -11.57 29.38 -21.62
N SER A 77 -12.73 29.59 -22.22
CA SER A 77 -13.61 28.50 -22.69
C SER A 77 -13.46 28.27 -24.19
N ASP A 78 -13.83 27.08 -24.67
CA ASP A 78 -13.92 26.73 -26.10
C ASP A 78 -12.62 26.87 -26.89
N ILE A 79 -11.48 26.59 -26.25
CA ILE A 79 -10.16 26.66 -26.89
C ILE A 79 -9.62 25.28 -27.29
N THR A 80 -8.69 25.27 -28.25
CA THR A 80 -7.96 24.06 -28.64
C THR A 80 -6.54 24.08 -28.07
N LEU A 81 -6.16 23.01 -27.37
CA LEU A 81 -4.80 22.73 -26.93
C LEU A 81 -4.22 21.58 -27.74
N SER A 82 -3.09 21.79 -28.41
CA SER A 82 -2.32 20.70 -29.03
C SER A 82 -1.11 20.36 -28.17
N ALA A 83 -1.08 19.11 -27.72
CA ALA A 83 -0.09 18.55 -26.79
C ALA A 83 0.48 17.21 -27.31
N GLU A 84 0.62 17.09 -28.64
CA GLU A 84 1.19 15.90 -29.28
C GLU A 84 2.54 15.51 -28.66
N GLY A 85 2.68 14.24 -28.30
CA GLY A 85 3.89 13.68 -27.68
C GLY A 85 3.99 13.88 -26.17
N LEU A 86 2.99 14.50 -25.53
CA LEU A 86 2.88 14.58 -24.08
C LEU A 86 1.98 13.48 -23.51
N TYR A 87 2.23 13.15 -22.25
CA TYR A 87 1.51 12.12 -21.50
C TYR A 87 0.96 12.69 -20.20
N TYR A 88 -0.30 12.37 -19.86
CA TYR A 88 -0.93 12.75 -18.59
C TYR A 88 -1.29 11.52 -17.74
N CYS A 89 -1.07 11.59 -16.42
CA CYS A 89 -1.40 10.55 -15.43
C CYS A 89 -2.42 11.07 -14.40
N ALA A 90 -1.96 11.60 -13.25
CA ALA A 90 -2.78 12.15 -12.15
C ALA A 90 -3.86 13.11 -12.60
N SER A 91 -3.60 13.84 -13.68
CA SER A 91 -4.47 14.89 -14.12
C SER A 91 -5.63 14.41 -14.99
N ALA A 92 -5.91 13.11 -15.08
CA ALA A 92 -7.01 12.59 -15.89
C ALA A 92 -8.36 13.26 -15.55
N GLU A 93 -8.67 13.46 -14.26
CA GLU A 93 -9.88 14.16 -13.84
C GLU A 93 -9.87 15.65 -14.22
N TYR A 94 -8.74 16.35 -14.03
CA TYR A 94 -8.60 17.77 -14.34
C TYR A 94 -8.61 18.04 -15.84
N ARG A 95 -7.96 17.19 -16.62
CA ARG A 95 -8.02 17.20 -18.09
C ARG A 95 -9.45 17.01 -18.57
N GLN A 96 -10.18 16.06 -17.97
CA GLN A 96 -11.58 15.83 -18.31
C GLN A 96 -12.46 17.01 -17.90
N GLN A 97 -12.20 17.62 -16.75
CA GLN A 97 -12.87 18.84 -16.31
C GLN A 97 -12.68 20.01 -17.29
N LEU A 98 -11.46 20.22 -17.81
CA LEU A 98 -11.19 21.24 -18.84
C LEU A 98 -12.04 21.03 -20.10
N ILE A 99 -12.28 19.78 -20.48
CA ILE A 99 -13.12 19.42 -21.62
C ILE A 99 -14.59 19.65 -21.30
N ASP A 100 -15.07 19.09 -20.19
CA ASP A 100 -16.51 19.02 -19.88
C ASP A 100 -17.08 20.36 -19.39
N ASP A 101 -16.35 21.06 -18.52
CA ASP A 101 -16.83 22.29 -17.87
C ASP A 101 -16.45 23.55 -18.66
N PHE A 102 -15.34 23.50 -19.40
CA PHE A 102 -14.79 24.67 -20.10
C PHE A 102 -14.76 24.53 -21.62
N GLY A 103 -15.19 23.39 -22.17
CA GLY A 103 -15.30 23.18 -23.62
C GLY A 103 -13.96 23.07 -24.34
N TRP A 104 -12.87 22.72 -23.63
CA TRP A 104 -11.57 22.58 -24.26
C TRP A 104 -11.55 21.39 -25.24
N ASN A 105 -10.86 21.57 -26.35
CA ASN A 105 -10.49 20.49 -27.27
C ASN A 105 -8.99 20.20 -27.11
N ILE A 106 -8.66 19.22 -26.27
CA ILE A 106 -7.28 18.80 -26.01
C ILE A 106 -6.93 17.65 -26.95
N MET A 107 -5.89 17.83 -27.77
CA MET A 107 -5.52 16.90 -28.84
C MET A 107 -4.04 16.50 -28.77
N GLY A 108 -3.79 15.23 -29.10
CA GLY A 108 -2.45 14.68 -29.33
C GLY A 108 -1.70 14.27 -28.06
N ASP A 109 -2.14 14.73 -26.88
CA ASP A 109 -1.71 14.08 -25.66
C ASP A 109 -2.34 12.70 -25.54
N GLU A 110 -1.61 11.80 -24.91
CA GLU A 110 -2.09 10.48 -24.59
C GLU A 110 -2.19 10.38 -23.08
N THR A 111 -3.13 9.58 -22.57
CA THR A 111 -2.95 9.10 -21.20
C THR A 111 -1.57 8.44 -21.19
N CYS A 112 -0.77 8.72 -20.16
CA CYS A 112 0.37 7.87 -19.92
C CYS A 112 -0.21 6.45 -20.00
N SER A 113 0.25 5.66 -20.97
CA SER A 113 0.01 4.23 -20.88
C SER A 113 0.63 3.93 -19.55
N LEU A 114 -0.23 3.74 -18.55
CA LEU A 114 0.13 3.05 -17.36
C LEU A 114 0.65 1.70 -17.92
N VAL A 115 1.95 1.65 -18.22
CA VAL A 115 2.77 0.89 -17.32
C VAL A 115 2.45 1.57 -16.00
N LEU A 116 1.38 1.10 -15.33
CA LEU A 116 1.43 0.90 -13.90
C LEU A 116 2.87 0.46 -13.78
N ASN A 117 3.76 1.29 -13.23
CA ASN A 117 5.04 0.74 -12.82
C ASN A 117 4.57 -0.49 -12.08
N GLU A 118 4.81 -1.66 -12.67
CA GLU A 118 4.26 -2.89 -12.19
C GLU A 118 5.02 -3.01 -10.89
N THR A 119 4.48 -2.40 -9.85
CA THR A 119 4.90 -2.59 -8.49
C THR A 119 4.24 -3.90 -8.20
N TYR A 120 4.79 -4.92 -8.86
CA TYR A 120 4.72 -6.26 -8.40
C TYR A 120 5.06 -6.12 -6.94
N PRO A 121 4.10 -6.49 -6.08
CA PRO A 121 4.41 -6.80 -4.72
C PRO A 121 5.76 -7.55 -4.74
N ALA A 122 6.85 -6.95 -4.21
CA ALA A 122 8.17 -7.58 -4.26
C ALA A 122 8.01 -9.01 -3.76
N ALA A 123 8.41 -10.02 -4.54
CA ALA A 123 8.11 -11.41 -4.24
C ALA A 123 8.58 -11.75 -2.82
N ASP A 124 7.63 -11.83 -1.89
CA ASP A 124 7.91 -12.09 -0.50
C ASP A 124 7.54 -13.56 -0.22
N THR A 125 8.54 -14.30 0.26
CA THR A 125 8.35 -15.70 0.65
C THR A 125 8.12 -15.75 2.14
N THR A 126 6.86 -15.87 2.55
CA THR A 126 6.50 -16.09 3.94
C THR A 126 5.85 -17.47 4.13
N LEU A 127 6.21 -18.15 5.21
CA LEU A 127 5.63 -19.44 5.57
C LEU A 127 4.17 -19.23 5.99
N VAL A 128 3.26 -19.89 5.28
CA VAL A 128 1.82 -19.86 5.56
C VAL A 128 1.48 -21.07 6.43
N GLU A 129 0.92 -20.82 7.61
CA GLU A 129 0.43 -21.89 8.48
C GLU A 129 -0.83 -22.56 7.91
N LYS A 130 -1.16 -23.74 8.42
CA LYS A 130 -2.35 -24.49 8.00
C LYS A 130 -3.63 -23.79 8.49
N ASP A 131 -4.68 -23.82 7.68
CA ASP A 131 -6.03 -23.34 8.04
C ASP A 131 -6.06 -21.86 8.50
N THR A 132 -5.28 -21.00 7.84
CA THR A 132 -5.18 -19.57 8.16
C THR A 132 -5.65 -18.70 7.01
N GLU A 133 -6.41 -17.66 7.30
CA GLU A 133 -6.66 -16.60 6.34
C GLU A 133 -5.33 -15.94 5.98
N ILE A 134 -5.21 -15.58 4.71
CA ILE A 134 -4.04 -14.89 4.18
C ILE A 134 -4.38 -13.40 4.11
N TYR A 135 -3.50 -12.58 4.68
CA TYR A 135 -3.59 -11.13 4.69
C TYR A 135 -2.42 -10.55 3.93
N LEU A 136 -2.74 -9.62 3.06
CA LEU A 136 -1.77 -8.81 2.34
C LEU A 136 -2.05 -7.36 2.72
N THR A 137 -1.16 -6.76 3.49
CA THR A 137 -1.30 -5.36 3.92
C THR A 137 -0.39 -4.50 3.09
N PHE A 138 -0.95 -3.51 2.42
CA PHE A 138 -0.25 -2.57 1.58
C PHE A 138 0.13 -1.31 2.36
N ASP A 139 1.21 -0.65 1.94
CA ASP A 139 1.67 0.61 2.55
C ASP A 139 0.86 1.84 2.08
N GLN A 140 -0.10 1.65 1.18
CA GLN A 140 -0.91 2.68 0.53
C GLN A 140 -2.36 2.21 0.30
N GLU A 141 -3.33 3.14 0.29
CA GLU A 141 -4.74 2.84 0.01
C GLU A 141 -4.95 2.38 -1.43
N ILE A 142 -5.79 1.35 -1.58
CA ILE A 142 -6.06 0.69 -2.86
C ILE A 142 -7.55 0.83 -3.17
N GLU A 143 -7.87 1.24 -4.40
CA GLU A 143 -9.24 1.18 -4.91
C GLU A 143 -9.47 -0.08 -5.74
N GLU A 144 -10.66 -0.66 -5.59
CA GLU A 144 -11.06 -1.91 -6.20
C GLU A 144 -11.32 -1.72 -7.70
N ILE A 145 -10.49 -2.35 -8.54
CA ILE A 145 -10.98 -2.83 -9.83
C ILE A 145 -10.55 -4.30 -9.96
N ASP A 146 -11.55 -5.16 -10.03
CA ASP A 146 -11.49 -6.58 -10.36
C ASP A 146 -10.55 -7.48 -9.52
N LEU A 147 -11.07 -7.96 -8.39
CA LEU A 147 -10.45 -9.02 -7.57
C LEU A 147 -10.51 -10.42 -8.21
N SER A 148 -11.20 -10.60 -9.35
CA SER A 148 -11.49 -11.93 -9.91
C SER A 148 -10.30 -12.67 -10.50
N GLY A 149 -9.21 -11.96 -10.83
CA GLY A 149 -8.00 -12.59 -11.37
C GLY A 149 -6.99 -13.04 -10.30
N ILE A 150 -7.21 -12.76 -9.02
CA ILE A 150 -6.30 -13.16 -7.93
C ILE A 150 -6.36 -14.68 -7.75
N THR A 151 -5.20 -15.33 -7.77
CA THR A 151 -5.11 -16.80 -7.60
C THR A 151 -4.17 -17.21 -6.49
N LEU A 152 -4.50 -18.32 -5.84
CA LEU A 152 -3.65 -19.00 -4.86
C LEU A 152 -3.18 -20.33 -5.47
N LYS A 153 -1.87 -20.59 -5.46
CA LYS A 153 -1.26 -21.79 -6.06
C LYS A 153 -0.38 -22.53 -5.08
N ASP A 154 -0.29 -23.86 -5.22
CA ASP A 154 0.68 -24.69 -4.48
C ASP A 154 2.09 -24.61 -5.08
N VAL A 155 3.08 -25.24 -4.43
CA VAL A 155 4.48 -25.32 -4.92
C VAL A 155 4.64 -25.96 -6.30
N SER A 156 3.63 -26.69 -6.78
CA SER A 156 3.62 -27.34 -8.08
C SER A 156 2.88 -26.49 -9.13
N GLY A 157 2.38 -25.32 -8.75
CA GLY A 157 1.62 -24.40 -9.61
C GLY A 157 0.14 -24.73 -9.74
N ASN A 158 -0.40 -25.69 -8.98
CA ASN A 158 -1.82 -26.02 -9.04
C ASN A 158 -2.66 -24.98 -8.29
N ALA A 159 -3.77 -24.53 -8.89
CA ALA A 159 -4.68 -23.58 -8.27
C ALA A 159 -5.41 -24.19 -7.07
N ILE A 160 -5.51 -23.40 -6.00
CA ILE A 160 -6.25 -23.68 -4.77
C ILE A 160 -7.50 -22.82 -4.78
N SER A 161 -8.66 -23.44 -4.54
CA SER A 161 -9.93 -22.72 -4.52
C SER A 161 -10.00 -21.75 -3.34
N LEU A 162 -10.17 -20.48 -3.66
CA LEU A 162 -10.58 -19.44 -2.72
C LEU A 162 -12.11 -19.52 -2.51
N SER A 163 -12.55 -19.39 -1.27
CA SER A 163 -13.96 -19.32 -0.91
C SER A 163 -14.47 -17.89 -0.86
N ASP A 164 -13.60 -16.92 -0.58
CA ASP A 164 -13.94 -15.50 -0.55
C ASP A 164 -12.68 -14.64 -0.79
N ILE A 165 -12.90 -13.43 -1.32
CA ILE A 165 -11.87 -12.41 -1.53
C ILE A 165 -12.47 -11.02 -1.35
N TYR A 166 -11.87 -10.20 -0.49
CA TYR A 166 -12.34 -8.83 -0.24
C TYR A 166 -11.22 -7.94 0.30
N ILE A 167 -11.43 -6.63 0.26
CA ILE A 167 -10.49 -5.62 0.77
C ILE A 167 -11.14 -4.84 1.93
N ASP A 168 -10.37 -4.57 2.97
CA ASP A 168 -10.68 -3.60 4.02
C ASP A 168 -9.55 -2.56 4.12
N SER A 169 -9.80 -1.36 3.60
CA SER A 169 -8.84 -0.24 3.54
C SER A 169 -7.50 -0.65 2.89
N LEU A 170 -6.48 -0.97 3.70
CA LEU A 170 -5.13 -1.35 3.27
C LEU A 170 -4.92 -2.87 3.17
N THR A 171 -5.91 -3.69 3.50
CA THR A 171 -5.73 -5.15 3.67
C THR A 171 -6.57 -5.94 2.68
N LEU A 172 -5.92 -6.77 1.87
CA LEU A 172 -6.57 -7.78 1.03
C LEU A 172 -6.67 -9.10 1.79
N HIS A 173 -7.88 -9.65 1.83
CA HIS A 173 -8.25 -10.87 2.51
C HIS A 173 -8.48 -12.00 1.51
N LEU A 174 -7.78 -13.13 1.68
CA LEU A 174 -7.98 -14.33 0.89
C LEU A 174 -8.44 -15.49 1.78
N VAL A 175 -9.70 -15.90 1.62
CA VAL A 175 -10.29 -17.03 2.35
C VAL A 175 -10.18 -18.27 1.47
N HIS A 176 -9.68 -19.37 2.04
CA HIS A 176 -9.47 -20.62 1.32
C HIS A 176 -10.08 -21.80 2.08
N ASN A 177 -10.32 -22.92 1.40
CA ASN A 177 -10.91 -24.12 2.00
C ASN A 177 -9.96 -25.34 2.13
N GLY A 178 -8.65 -25.22 1.92
CA GLY A 178 -7.82 -26.44 1.91
C GLY A 178 -6.30 -26.31 1.79
N LEU A 179 -5.65 -25.49 2.64
CA LEU A 179 -4.18 -25.54 2.74
C LEU A 179 -3.74 -26.72 3.62
N GLY A 180 -2.85 -27.57 3.09
CA GLY A 180 -2.41 -28.84 3.70
C GLY A 180 -0.97 -28.86 4.25
N SER A 181 0.01 -28.24 3.57
CA SER A 181 1.33 -27.74 4.06
C SER A 181 2.39 -27.65 2.93
N ASN A 182 3.17 -26.56 2.95
CA ASN A 182 4.64 -26.47 2.75
C ASN A 182 5.05 -25.09 2.22
N THR A 183 4.49 -24.61 1.11
CA THR A 183 4.67 -23.24 0.60
C THR A 183 3.56 -22.97 -0.43
N TYR A 184 3.05 -21.73 -0.51
CA TYR A 184 2.03 -21.34 -1.46
C TYR A 184 2.42 -20.02 -2.11
N GLN A 185 1.94 -19.81 -3.33
CA GLN A 185 2.14 -18.57 -4.07
C GLN A 185 0.79 -17.88 -4.24
N VAL A 186 0.73 -16.60 -3.88
CA VAL A 186 -0.37 -15.72 -4.28
C VAL A 186 0.07 -14.99 -5.54
N GLU A 187 -0.79 -14.99 -6.55
CA GLU A 187 -0.60 -14.23 -7.78
C GLU A 187 -1.71 -13.19 -7.88
N ILE A 188 -1.31 -11.93 -7.98
CA ILE A 188 -2.19 -10.78 -8.08
C ILE A 188 -1.99 -10.22 -9.50
N PRO A 189 -3.03 -10.24 -10.36
CA PRO A 189 -2.94 -9.64 -11.68
C PRO A 189 -2.68 -8.15 -11.62
N GLU A 190 -2.01 -7.64 -12.64
CA GLU A 190 -1.71 -6.22 -12.83
C GLU A 190 -2.96 -5.34 -12.78
N SER A 191 -4.10 -5.85 -13.25
CA SER A 191 -5.37 -5.12 -13.25
C SER A 191 -6.09 -5.11 -11.91
N SER A 192 -5.67 -5.89 -10.91
CA SER A 192 -6.43 -6.11 -9.68
C SER A 192 -6.19 -5.05 -8.58
N ILE A 193 -5.28 -4.11 -8.81
CA ILE A 193 -4.92 -3.04 -7.87
C ILE A 193 -4.83 -1.74 -8.66
N ILE A 194 -5.73 -0.77 -8.42
CA ILE A 194 -5.61 0.59 -8.95
C ILE A 194 -5.04 1.52 -7.88
N SER A 195 -4.08 2.32 -8.31
CA SER A 195 -3.23 3.13 -7.46
C SER A 195 -3.93 4.39 -6.92
N ILE A 196 -4.04 4.42 -5.59
CA ILE A 196 -3.61 5.54 -4.74
C ILE A 196 -4.31 6.88 -4.98
N THR A 197 -5.18 7.27 -4.05
CA THR A 197 -5.51 8.68 -3.85
C THR A 197 -4.28 9.41 -3.28
N GLY A 198 -3.47 10.05 -4.14
CA GLY A 198 -2.54 11.11 -3.72
C GLY A 198 -1.03 10.84 -3.65
N LYS A 199 -0.49 9.73 -4.20
CA LYS A 199 0.97 9.50 -4.33
C LYS A 199 1.31 8.72 -5.61
N GLU A 200 1.30 9.40 -6.75
CA GLU A 200 1.76 8.78 -7.99
C GLU A 200 3.28 8.56 -7.98
N ASN A 201 3.74 7.43 -8.55
CA ASN A 201 5.15 7.04 -8.73
C ASN A 201 5.91 6.48 -7.51
N GLU A 202 5.25 6.16 -6.39
CA GLU A 202 5.87 5.40 -5.29
C GLU A 202 5.72 3.88 -5.50
N ALA A 203 6.76 3.10 -5.15
CA ALA A 203 6.66 1.65 -5.19
C ALA A 203 5.69 1.15 -4.12
N ILE A 204 4.67 0.38 -4.50
CA ILE A 204 3.75 -0.26 -3.54
C ILE A 204 4.51 -1.39 -2.84
N ASN A 205 4.72 -1.23 -1.54
CA ASN A 205 5.20 -2.31 -0.69
C ASN A 205 4.01 -2.92 0.03
N TRP A 206 4.18 -4.19 0.38
CA TRP A 206 3.18 -4.96 1.06
C TRP A 206 3.90 -5.88 2.01
N SER A 207 3.18 -6.29 3.04
CA SER A 207 3.63 -7.29 3.98
C SER A 207 2.61 -8.40 4.03
N PHE A 208 3.12 -9.62 4.15
CA PHE A 208 2.32 -10.81 4.26
C PHE A 208 2.13 -11.19 5.72
N ALA A 209 0.89 -11.46 6.13
CA ALA A 209 0.59 -12.07 7.41
C ALA A 209 -0.44 -13.19 7.23
N THR A 210 -0.42 -14.16 8.15
CA THR A 210 -1.47 -15.17 8.25
C THR A 210 -2.06 -15.15 9.64
N GLN A 211 -3.38 -15.23 9.71
CA GLN A 211 -4.10 -15.39 10.97
C GLN A 211 -4.90 -16.68 10.87
N ARG A 212 -4.65 -17.58 11.82
CA ARG A 212 -5.39 -18.83 11.92
C ARG A 212 -6.86 -18.53 12.20
N ILE A 213 -7.75 -18.93 11.29
CA ILE A 213 -9.19 -18.93 11.58
C ILE A 213 -9.43 -20.12 12.50
N LEU A 214 -9.46 -19.82 13.78
CA LEU A 214 -9.76 -20.77 14.84
C LEU A 214 -11.23 -21.18 14.71
N SER A 215 -11.47 -22.38 14.18
CA SER A 215 -12.79 -23.02 14.32
C SER A 215 -13.16 -23.09 15.80
N SER A 216 -14.45 -23.18 16.12
CA SER A 216 -15.03 -23.14 17.47
C SER A 216 -14.51 -24.19 18.48
N LYS A 217 -13.46 -24.94 18.14
CA LYS A 217 -12.74 -25.92 18.95
C LYS A 217 -11.37 -25.48 19.47
N ASP A 218 -10.84 -24.31 19.06
CA ASP A 218 -9.53 -23.85 19.54
C ASP A 218 -9.67 -22.92 20.78
N GLU A 219 -9.07 -23.32 21.91
CA GLU A 219 -9.41 -22.86 23.27
C GLU A 219 -8.50 -21.76 23.88
N LEU A 220 -7.61 -21.16 23.09
CA LEU A 220 -6.70 -20.08 23.51
C LEU A 220 -6.84 -18.87 22.56
N LYS A 221 -7.40 -17.75 23.06
CA LYS A 221 -8.03 -16.73 22.20
C LYS A 221 -7.28 -15.42 21.95
N SER A 222 -6.21 -15.09 22.67
CA SER A 222 -5.37 -13.88 22.43
C SER A 222 -4.39 -13.64 23.58
N ILE A 223 -3.26 -13.00 23.28
CA ILE A 223 -2.35 -12.40 24.26
C ILE A 223 -2.53 -10.88 24.15
N ASP A 224 -2.81 -10.22 25.27
CA ASP A 224 -2.82 -8.76 25.34
C ASP A 224 -1.36 -8.28 25.48
N HIS A 225 -0.82 -7.64 24.46
CA HIS A 225 0.57 -7.16 24.40
C HIS A 225 0.81 -5.90 25.27
N SER A 226 -0.07 -5.59 26.22
CA SER A 226 0.04 -4.42 27.08
C SER A 226 0.88 -4.65 28.35
N THR A 227 2.12 -5.15 28.26
CA THR A 227 3.13 -4.86 29.31
C THR A 227 4.53 -4.89 28.73
N TYR A 228 5.08 -3.69 28.45
CA TYR A 228 6.52 -3.48 28.54
C TYR A 228 6.95 -3.96 29.94
N PRO A 229 7.85 -4.94 30.09
CA PRO A 229 8.25 -5.40 31.41
C PRO A 229 8.87 -4.22 32.16
N ASN A 230 8.30 -3.87 33.31
CA ASN A 230 8.94 -2.93 34.22
C ASN A 230 10.37 -3.44 34.51
N PRO A 231 11.44 -2.70 34.17
CA PRO A 231 12.81 -3.15 34.34
C PRO A 231 13.22 -3.31 35.82
N PHE A 232 12.37 -2.86 36.76
CA PHE A 232 12.59 -2.96 38.20
C PHE A 232 11.80 -4.11 38.88
N SER A 233 11.17 -5.01 38.12
CA SER A 233 10.38 -6.13 38.65
C SER A 233 11.09 -7.46 38.43
N ASP A 234 11.30 -8.30 39.45
CA ASP A 234 11.83 -9.66 39.23
C ASP A 234 10.86 -10.59 38.46
N PHE A 235 9.68 -10.08 38.08
CA PHE A 235 8.61 -10.84 37.47
C PHE A 235 8.14 -10.25 36.15
N THR A 236 7.67 -11.13 35.28
CA THR A 236 6.92 -10.79 34.08
C THR A 236 5.52 -11.37 34.20
N THR A 237 4.54 -10.58 33.75
CA THR A 237 3.14 -10.97 33.75
C THR A 237 2.71 -11.27 32.31
N ILE A 238 2.08 -12.41 32.08
CA ILE A 238 1.54 -12.79 30.78
C ILE A 238 0.03 -12.89 30.91
N GLN A 239 -0.70 -12.12 30.12
CA GLN A 239 -2.16 -12.13 30.07
C GLN A 239 -2.66 -12.86 28.83
N PHE A 240 -3.64 -13.73 29.00
CA PHE A 240 -4.23 -14.52 27.92
C PHE A 240 -5.66 -14.91 28.25
N ASN A 241 -6.45 -15.29 27.25
CA ASN A 241 -7.84 -15.71 27.45
C ASN A 241 -7.99 -17.23 27.34
N LEU A 242 -8.71 -17.83 28.29
CA LEU A 242 -9.13 -19.23 28.25
C LEU A 242 -10.64 -19.34 28.04
N THR A 243 -11.06 -20.35 27.27
CA THR A 243 -12.49 -20.63 27.04
C THR A 243 -13.11 -21.56 28.07
N GLN A 244 -12.30 -22.31 28.80
CA GLN A 244 -12.73 -23.23 29.85
C GLN A 244 -11.67 -23.32 30.95
N THR A 245 -12.06 -23.80 32.13
CA THR A 245 -11.13 -23.98 33.23
C THR A 245 -10.15 -25.11 32.90
N GLN A 246 -8.85 -24.80 32.84
CA GLN A 246 -7.83 -25.79 32.48
C GLN A 246 -6.45 -25.46 33.06
N SER A 247 -5.51 -26.39 32.87
CA SER A 247 -4.08 -26.15 33.18
C SER A 247 -3.34 -25.61 31.96
N VAL A 248 -2.35 -24.74 32.20
CA VAL A 248 -1.50 -24.15 31.17
C VAL A 248 -0.02 -24.31 31.57
N ASN A 249 0.79 -24.82 30.67
CA ASN A 249 2.24 -24.87 30.78
C ASN A 249 2.86 -23.62 30.15
N LEU A 250 3.70 -22.91 30.88
CA LEU A 250 4.59 -21.89 30.33
C LEU A 250 5.94 -22.53 30.03
N LEU A 251 6.34 -22.53 28.77
CA LEU A 251 7.63 -22.97 28.25
C LEU A 251 8.44 -21.74 27.84
N ILE A 252 9.73 -21.70 28.19
CA ILE A 252 10.63 -20.59 27.85
C ILE A 252 11.84 -21.15 27.12
N PHE A 253 12.12 -20.58 25.95
CA PHE A 253 13.20 -20.97 25.06
C PHE A 253 14.19 -19.81 24.87
N ASP A 254 15.47 -20.14 24.78
CA ASP A 254 16.48 -19.19 24.32
C ASP A 254 16.36 -18.92 22.79
N LEU A 255 17.16 -18.00 22.26
CA LEU A 255 17.14 -17.68 20.82
C LEU A 255 17.64 -18.82 19.92
N LYS A 256 18.31 -19.82 20.49
CA LYS A 256 18.72 -21.04 19.78
C LYS A 256 17.60 -22.09 19.76
N GLY A 257 16.46 -21.81 20.39
CA GLY A 257 15.32 -22.70 20.49
C GLY A 257 15.44 -23.77 21.58
N GLN A 258 16.43 -23.65 22.47
CA GLN A 258 16.58 -24.59 23.59
C GLN A 258 15.62 -24.22 24.72
N LEU A 259 14.85 -25.18 25.22
CA LEU A 259 14.01 -25.00 26.40
C LEU A 259 14.89 -24.74 27.63
N VAL A 260 14.77 -23.56 28.22
CA VAL A 260 15.54 -23.11 29.39
C VAL A 260 14.72 -23.08 30.67
N ARG A 261 13.38 -23.04 30.57
CA ARG A 261 12.48 -23.12 31.73
C ARG A 261 11.09 -23.62 31.34
N GLN A 262 10.44 -24.29 32.28
CA GLN A 262 9.04 -24.71 32.19
C GLN A 262 8.35 -24.55 33.55
N GLU A 263 7.12 -24.02 33.55
CA GLU A 263 6.25 -23.86 34.72
C GLU A 263 4.82 -24.29 34.37
N GLN A 264 4.07 -24.83 35.32
CA GLN A 264 2.69 -25.26 35.12
C GLN A 264 1.74 -24.50 36.05
N TYR A 265 0.63 -24.02 35.48
CA TYR A 265 -0.40 -23.27 36.17
C TYR A 265 -1.71 -24.06 36.08
N GLU A 266 -2.21 -24.54 37.21
CA GLU A 266 -3.38 -25.41 37.28
C GLU A 266 -4.67 -24.64 37.62
N ASN A 267 -5.81 -25.18 37.20
CA ASN A 267 -7.15 -24.67 37.53
C ASN A 267 -7.38 -23.20 37.18
N LEU A 268 -6.79 -22.72 36.08
CA LEU A 268 -7.03 -21.37 35.57
C LEU A 268 -8.44 -21.26 35.01
N GLY A 269 -9.18 -20.21 35.38
CA GLY A 269 -10.59 -20.06 35.04
C GLY A 269 -10.87 -19.80 33.56
N SER A 270 -12.13 -19.93 33.17
CA SER A 270 -12.63 -19.71 31.81
C SER A 270 -12.88 -18.23 31.52
N ASP A 271 -11.83 -17.42 31.41
CA ASP A 271 -11.88 -16.03 30.94
C ASP A 271 -10.46 -15.46 30.83
N LYS A 272 -10.28 -14.13 30.80
CA LYS A 272 -8.97 -13.46 30.89
C LYS A 272 -8.20 -13.93 32.15
N GLN A 273 -7.09 -14.61 31.90
CA GLN A 273 -6.13 -15.05 32.89
C GLN A 273 -4.88 -14.18 32.86
N SER A 274 -4.18 -14.16 34.01
CA SER A 274 -2.91 -13.48 34.17
C SER A 274 -2.00 -14.39 34.98
N ILE A 275 -0.94 -14.90 34.36
CA ILE A 275 0.11 -15.63 35.07
C ILE A 275 1.29 -14.72 35.31
N LYS A 276 1.99 -14.95 36.42
CA LYS A 276 3.16 -14.17 36.82
C LYS A 276 4.33 -15.13 36.99
N PHE A 277 5.34 -14.96 36.15
CA PHE A 277 6.54 -15.80 36.19
C PHE A 277 7.74 -15.00 36.73
N GLU A 278 8.61 -15.66 37.49
CA GLU A 278 9.82 -15.06 38.06
C GLU A 278 10.99 -15.18 37.09
N ARG A 279 11.63 -14.04 36.76
CA ARG A 279 12.77 -13.96 35.84
C ARG A 279 14.08 -14.43 36.47
N LYS A 280 14.14 -14.52 37.80
CA LYS A 280 15.34 -14.84 38.55
C LYS A 280 15.99 -16.14 38.06
N GLY A 281 17.28 -16.05 37.73
CA GLY A 281 18.07 -17.19 37.23
C GLY A 281 18.08 -17.36 35.71
N LEU A 282 17.37 -16.53 34.95
CA LEU A 282 17.55 -16.41 33.51
C LEU A 282 18.55 -15.28 33.21
N PRO A 283 19.60 -15.52 32.39
CA PRO A 283 20.49 -14.44 31.94
C PRO A 283 19.74 -13.33 31.21
N ALA A 284 20.26 -12.11 31.27
CA ALA A 284 19.75 -11.01 30.46
C ALA A 284 19.83 -11.38 28.96
N GLY A 285 18.75 -11.13 28.23
CA GLY A 285 18.61 -11.52 26.84
C GLY A 285 17.16 -11.61 26.38
N LEU A 286 17.01 -11.80 25.07
CA LEU A 286 15.71 -12.02 24.43
C LEU A 286 15.37 -13.53 24.47
N TYR A 287 14.16 -13.85 24.88
CA TYR A 287 13.63 -15.21 24.97
C TYR A 287 12.34 -15.33 24.15
N ARG A 288 12.01 -16.56 23.76
CA ARG A 288 10.68 -16.93 23.30
C ARG A 288 9.95 -17.65 24.43
N TYR A 289 8.68 -17.37 24.62
CA TYR A 289 7.84 -18.16 25.52
C TYR A 289 6.66 -18.76 24.76
N GLN A 290 6.15 -19.87 25.27
CA GLN A 290 4.98 -20.56 24.75
C GLN A 290 4.10 -21.00 25.92
N LEU A 291 2.83 -20.59 25.90
CA LEU A 291 1.78 -21.13 26.74
C LEU A 291 1.15 -22.31 26.01
N GLN A 292 1.10 -23.46 26.66
CA GLN A 292 0.55 -24.70 26.12
C GLN A 292 -0.57 -25.20 27.03
N SER A 293 -1.75 -25.42 26.48
CA SER A 293 -2.86 -26.09 27.15
C SER A 293 -3.26 -27.36 26.38
N THR A 294 -4.28 -28.08 26.87
CA THR A 294 -4.84 -29.23 26.16
C THR A 294 -5.47 -28.87 24.82
N GLY A 295 -5.87 -27.60 24.63
CA GLY A 295 -6.54 -27.10 23.43
C GLY A 295 -5.65 -26.34 22.45
N GLY A 296 -4.34 -26.24 22.70
CA GLY A 296 -3.40 -25.59 21.78
C GLY A 296 -2.23 -24.91 22.46
N SER A 297 -1.49 -24.10 21.71
CA SER A 297 -0.41 -23.29 22.26
C SER A 297 -0.34 -21.92 21.61
N ILE A 298 0.01 -20.89 22.39
CA ILE A 298 0.25 -19.52 21.95
C ILE A 298 1.62 -19.09 22.46
N GLY A 299 2.34 -18.24 21.73
CA GLY A 299 3.69 -17.84 22.13
C GLY A 299 4.00 -16.40 21.82
N GLY A 300 5.08 -15.90 22.40
CA GLY A 300 5.54 -14.53 22.23
C GLY A 300 7.04 -14.41 22.47
N LYS A 301 7.53 -13.18 22.41
CA LYS A 301 8.92 -12.84 22.76
C LYS A 301 8.92 -12.01 24.03
N MET A 302 9.98 -12.14 24.82
CA MET A 302 10.18 -11.34 26.03
C MET A 302 11.64 -10.98 26.19
N LEU A 303 11.89 -9.75 26.64
CA LEU A 303 13.22 -9.29 27.01
C LEU A 303 13.40 -9.42 28.53
N ILE A 304 14.49 -10.04 28.94
CA ILE A 304 14.97 -10.05 30.32
C ILE A 304 16.18 -9.11 30.36
N GLU A 305 16.11 -8.06 31.16
CA GLU A 305 17.20 -7.09 31.38
C GLU A 305 17.96 -7.41 32.66
#